data_AF-A0A0G0RZQ3-F1
#
_entry.id   AF-A0A0G0RZQ3-F1
#
_cell.length_a   1.000
_cell.length_b   1.000
_cell.length_c   1.000
_cell.angle_alpha   90.00
_cell.angle_beta   90.00
_cell.angle_gamma   90.00
#
_symmetry.space_group_name_H-M   'P 1'
#
loop_
_entity.id
_entity.type
_entity.pdbx_description
1 polymer ?
#
loop_
_entity_poly.entity_id
_entity_poly.type
_entity_poly.pdbx_seq_one_letter_code
_entity_poly.pdbx_strand_id
1 'polypeptide(L)'
;MPEAGFDKNLNVPRSGGNYTKLSSKGEKIKFLIANTPHYETKHWTGERESVLCEKYNSPDKNKSCDLCDQWKVLVEAAGEDKKELEVANKLKPQVTFFYPILNLADNSPVIFQTAPSVHWTIVGYKEDGVDVFACAWSVERTEDPGNYYVIRRLDAVKLDEEQEAALQKAKEIKLSKGKLSQTVVDEDPPVPEDDEEQV
;
A
#
# COMPACT_ATOMS: atom_id res chain seq x y z
N MET A 1 -5.50 17.45 7.78
CA MET A 1 -6.46 17.12 8.86
C MET A 1 -6.22 15.67 9.26
N PRO A 2 -5.86 15.36 10.52
CA PRO A 2 -5.72 14.00 11.00
C PRO A 2 -6.91 13.62 11.90
N GLU A 3 -7.76 12.70 11.46
CA GLU A 3 -8.34 11.64 12.31
C GLU A 3 -9.26 10.73 11.50
N ALA A 4 -8.71 9.60 11.07
CA ALA A 4 -9.48 8.37 11.00
C ALA A 4 -8.72 7.37 11.88
N GLY A 5 -9.07 7.36 13.17
CA GLY A 5 -8.49 6.44 14.14
C GLY A 5 -8.86 5.01 13.77
N PHE A 6 -7.91 4.29 13.16
CA PHE A 6 -7.95 2.85 12.95
C PHE A 6 -6.71 2.27 13.63
N ASP A 7 -6.91 1.25 14.46
CA ASP A 7 -5.98 0.82 15.49
C ASP A 7 -4.54 0.54 14.99
N LYS A 8 -3.65 1.49 15.29
CA LYS A 8 -2.32 1.47 15.97
C LYS A 8 -1.38 0.25 15.88
N ASN A 9 -1.67 -0.79 15.11
CA ASN A 9 -0.76 -1.91 14.89
C ASN A 9 -0.14 -1.80 13.50
N LEU A 10 0.99 -1.08 13.47
CA LEU A 10 1.93 -0.97 12.35
C LEU A 10 2.45 -2.34 11.95
N ASN A 11 2.16 -2.79 10.73
CA ASN A 11 2.49 -4.13 10.29
C ASN A 11 3.00 -4.14 8.84
N VAL A 12 4.13 -4.81 8.61
CA VAL A 12 4.69 -5.10 7.28
C VAL A 12 4.71 -6.63 7.14
N PRO A 13 4.31 -7.17 5.98
CA PRO A 13 4.32 -8.60 5.73
C PRO A 13 5.70 -9.23 5.90
N ARG A 14 5.78 -10.36 6.63
CA ARG A 14 6.81 -11.38 6.37
C ARG A 14 6.37 -12.14 5.11
N SER A 15 7.29 -12.45 4.20
CA SER A 15 7.02 -13.35 3.06
C SER A 15 6.29 -14.61 3.56
N GLY A 16 5.05 -14.82 3.12
CA GLY A 16 4.19 -15.93 3.54
C GLY A 16 2.69 -15.65 3.63
N GLY A 17 2.24 -14.38 3.63
CA GLY A 17 0.81 -14.03 3.50
C GLY A 17 0.32 -14.10 2.05
N ASN A 18 -0.93 -14.52 1.83
CA ASN A 18 -1.56 -14.47 0.50
C ASN A 18 -1.92 -13.01 0.16
N TYR A 19 -0.96 -12.27 -0.41
CA TYR A 19 -1.20 -10.91 -0.91
C TYR A 19 -1.77 -10.96 -2.32
N THR A 20 -2.73 -10.08 -2.57
CA THR A 20 -3.21 -9.80 -3.93
C THR A 20 -3.10 -8.30 -4.21
N LYS A 21 -2.72 -7.95 -5.43
CA LYS A 21 -2.64 -6.57 -5.91
C LYS A 21 -3.05 -6.55 -7.38
N LEU A 22 -3.67 -5.45 -7.81
CA LEU A 22 -3.94 -5.20 -9.22
C LEU A 22 -2.68 -4.62 -9.86
N SER A 23 -2.00 -5.42 -10.68
CA SER A 23 -0.72 -5.11 -11.29
C SER A 23 -0.85 -4.54 -12.69
N SER A 24 -1.89 -4.94 -13.43
CA SER A 24 -2.04 -4.61 -14.85
C SER A 24 -3.37 -3.90 -15.14
N LYS A 25 -3.42 -3.13 -16.23
CA LYS A 25 -4.65 -2.54 -16.75
C LYS A 25 -5.71 -3.60 -17.02
N GLY A 26 -6.95 -3.33 -16.63
CA GLY A 26 -8.10 -4.21 -16.76
C GLY A 26 -8.21 -5.29 -15.68
N GLU A 27 -7.17 -5.47 -14.85
CA GLU A 27 -7.28 -6.39 -13.71
C GLU A 27 -8.33 -5.88 -12.73
N LYS A 28 -9.12 -6.83 -12.23
CA LYS A 28 -10.27 -6.55 -11.39
C LYS A 28 -10.33 -7.55 -10.25
N ILE A 29 -10.75 -7.04 -9.10
CA ILE A 29 -11.04 -7.85 -7.91
C ILE A 29 -12.44 -7.52 -7.41
N LYS A 30 -13.17 -8.56 -7.01
CA LYS A 30 -14.43 -8.45 -6.30
C LYS A 30 -14.26 -9.02 -4.90
N PHE A 31 -14.63 -8.28 -3.87
CA PHE A 31 -14.32 -8.69 -2.51
C PHE A 31 -15.30 -8.19 -1.45
N LEU A 32 -15.31 -8.86 -0.30
CA LEU A 32 -15.88 -8.36 0.96
C LEU A 32 -14.75 -7.96 1.90
N ILE A 33 -14.92 -6.83 2.58
CA ILE A 33 -13.97 -6.39 3.61
C ILE A 33 -14.21 -7.24 4.84
N ALA A 34 -13.18 -7.99 5.25
CA ALA A 34 -13.28 -8.89 6.38
C ALA A 34 -12.98 -8.19 7.70
N ASN A 35 -11.99 -7.28 7.71
CA ASN A 35 -11.55 -6.59 8.91
C ASN A 35 -11.02 -5.18 8.58
N THR A 36 -10.70 -4.41 9.62
CA THR A 36 -10.16 -3.05 9.51
C THR A 36 -8.89 -3.05 8.66
N PRO A 37 -8.79 -2.17 7.64
CA PRO A 37 -7.59 -2.07 6.84
C PRO A 37 -6.44 -1.46 7.63
N HIS A 38 -5.23 -1.79 7.22
CA HIS A 38 -4.02 -1.17 7.74
C HIS A 38 -3.34 -0.36 6.63
N TYR A 39 -2.46 0.56 7.01
CA TYR A 39 -1.64 1.28 6.05
C TYR A 39 -0.18 1.26 6.45
N GLU A 40 0.67 1.47 5.45
CA GLU A 40 2.10 1.65 5.59
C GLU A 40 2.52 2.85 4.75
N THR A 41 3.44 3.65 5.27
CA THR A 41 4.09 4.70 4.47
C THR A 41 5.58 4.44 4.34
N LYS A 42 6.10 4.46 3.12
CA LYS A 42 7.53 4.23 2.84
C LYS A 42 8.11 5.35 2.00
N HIS A 43 9.41 5.57 2.14
CA HIS A 43 10.23 6.30 1.16
C HIS A 43 11.00 5.28 0.33
N TRP A 44 11.11 5.52 -0.97
CA TRP A 44 12.00 4.74 -1.85
C TRP A 44 13.32 5.50 -1.98
N THR A 45 14.40 4.90 -1.51
CA THR A 45 15.76 5.45 -1.59
C THR A 45 16.52 4.89 -2.79
N GLY A 46 16.02 3.80 -3.38
CA GLY A 46 16.51 3.20 -4.61
C GLY A 46 15.41 2.41 -5.33
N GLU A 47 15.75 1.67 -6.39
CA GLU A 47 14.78 0.88 -7.18
C GLU A 47 14.12 -0.24 -6.37
N ARG A 48 14.87 -0.84 -5.44
CA ARG A 48 14.42 -1.94 -4.58
C ARG A 48 14.64 -1.65 -3.09
N GLU A 49 15.11 -0.46 -2.77
CA GLU A 49 15.39 -0.06 -1.40
C GLU A 49 14.30 0.91 -0.92
N SER A 50 13.70 0.57 0.21
CA SER A 50 12.70 1.41 0.85
C SER A 50 12.89 1.43 2.36
N VAL A 51 12.57 2.57 2.97
CA VAL A 51 12.56 2.74 4.41
C VAL A 51 11.20 3.20 4.89
N LEU A 52 10.81 2.77 6.08
CA LEU A 52 9.56 3.22 6.70
C LEU A 52 9.63 4.73 6.96
N CYS A 53 8.56 5.44 6.61
CA CYS A 53 8.45 6.84 6.98
C CYS A 53 8.17 6.96 8.48
N GLU A 54 9.16 7.42 9.26
CA GLU A 54 9.00 7.60 10.71
C GLU A 54 7.85 8.55 11.05
N LYS A 55 7.61 9.57 10.23
CA LYS A 55 6.57 10.56 10.48
C LYS A 55 5.16 9.97 10.35
N TYR A 56 4.84 9.36 9.21
CA TYR A 56 3.48 8.88 8.94
C TYR A 56 3.14 7.55 9.60
N ASN A 57 4.17 6.79 9.98
CA ASN A 57 4.01 5.55 10.72
C ASN A 57 4.15 5.74 12.24
N SER A 58 4.55 6.90 12.75
CA SER A 58 4.64 7.12 14.19
C SER A 58 3.28 7.46 14.82
N PRO A 59 3.00 6.99 16.05
CA PRO A 59 1.86 7.48 16.82
C PRO A 59 2.02 8.94 17.27
N ASP A 60 3.26 9.45 17.31
CA ASP A 60 3.55 10.85 17.61
C ASP A 60 3.33 11.72 16.36
N LYS A 61 2.28 12.54 16.38
CA LYS A 61 1.89 13.47 15.30
C LYS A 61 2.96 14.53 15.01
N ASN A 62 3.92 14.74 15.92
CA ASN A 62 5.01 15.72 15.79
C ASN A 62 6.33 15.09 15.35
N LYS A 63 6.38 13.76 15.17
CA LYS A 63 7.59 13.06 14.75
C LYS A 63 8.05 13.58 13.38
N SER A 64 9.31 14.03 13.31
CA SER A 64 9.96 14.40 12.05
C SER A 64 10.42 13.17 11.28
N CYS A 65 10.71 13.36 9.99
CA CYS A 65 11.31 12.35 9.15
C CYS A 65 12.21 13.05 8.14
N ASP A 66 13.51 12.76 8.21
CA ASP A 66 14.52 13.45 7.42
C ASP A 66 14.23 13.36 5.91
N LEU A 67 13.74 12.22 5.42
CA LEU A 67 13.36 12.03 4.03
C LEU A 67 12.11 12.84 3.63
N CYS A 68 11.17 13.03 4.55
CA CYS A 68 10.04 13.93 4.32
C CYS A 68 10.51 15.39 4.23
N ASP A 69 11.49 15.78 5.03
CA ASP A 69 11.99 17.15 5.06
C ASP A 69 12.88 17.45 3.84
N GLN A 70 13.74 16.50 3.44
CA GLN A 70 14.47 16.54 2.17
C GLN A 70 13.52 16.63 0.96
N TRP A 71 12.46 15.81 0.93
CA TRP A 71 11.47 15.86 -0.15
C TRP A 71 10.83 17.25 -0.29
N LYS A 72 10.45 17.90 0.82
CA LYS A 72 9.88 19.25 0.78
C LYS A 72 10.87 20.27 0.19
N VAL A 73 12.12 20.24 0.65
CA VAL A 73 13.17 21.14 0.13
C VAL A 73 13.36 20.95 -1.37
N LEU A 74 13.36 19.71 -1.84
CA LEU A 74 13.47 19.40 -3.28
C LEU A 74 12.26 19.88 -4.08
N VAL A 75 11.04 19.74 -3.55
CA VAL A 75 9.83 20.26 -4.20
C VAL A 75 9.82 21.79 -4.24
N GLU A 76 10.23 22.44 -3.15
CA GLU A 76 10.33 23.90 -3.07
C GLU A 76 11.38 24.45 -4.05
N ALA A 77 12.54 23.77 -4.16
CA ALA A 77 13.58 24.13 -5.12
C ALA A 77 13.13 23.91 -6.57
N ALA A 78 12.39 22.82 -6.85
CA ALA A 78 11.92 22.48 -8.19
C ALA A 78 10.89 23.48 -8.75
N GLY A 79 10.08 24.10 -7.88
CA GLY A 79 9.01 25.01 -8.31
C GLY A 79 8.04 24.33 -9.29
N GLU A 80 7.99 24.82 -10.53
CA GLU A 80 7.13 24.28 -11.60
C GLU A 80 7.90 23.38 -12.60
N ASP A 81 9.20 23.16 -12.41
CA ASP A 81 9.99 22.30 -13.30
C ASP A 81 9.59 20.83 -13.13
N LYS A 82 8.99 20.27 -14.19
CA LYS A 82 8.49 18.89 -14.20
C LYS A 82 9.59 17.86 -13.95
N LYS A 83 10.80 18.06 -14.45
CA LYS A 83 11.90 17.10 -14.31
C LYS A 83 12.44 17.11 -12.89
N GLU A 84 12.61 18.29 -12.30
CA GLU A 84 13.06 18.41 -10.92
C GLU A 84 11.99 17.90 -9.94
N LEU A 85 10.71 18.13 -10.24
CA LEU A 85 9.60 17.53 -9.49
C LEU A 85 9.58 16.01 -9.60
N GLU A 86 9.86 15.43 -10.76
CA GLU A 86 9.98 13.97 -10.91
C GLU A 86 11.10 13.40 -10.05
N VAL A 87 12.25 14.07 -9.98
CA VAL A 87 13.36 13.68 -9.11
C VAL A 87 12.96 13.79 -7.63
N ALA A 88 12.35 14.91 -7.23
CA ALA A 88 11.86 15.09 -5.87
C ALA A 88 10.85 13.99 -5.50
N ASN A 89 9.93 13.65 -6.43
CA ASN A 89 8.89 12.67 -6.21
C ASN A 89 9.39 11.24 -6.01
N LYS A 90 10.66 10.93 -6.32
CA LYS A 90 11.27 9.64 -5.95
C LYS A 90 11.34 9.45 -4.43
N LEU A 91 11.63 10.52 -3.70
CA LEU A 91 11.67 10.54 -2.23
C LEU A 91 10.32 10.80 -1.58
N LYS A 92 9.26 11.01 -2.37
CA LYS A 92 7.92 11.26 -1.83
C LYS A 92 7.46 10.07 -0.98
N PRO A 93 6.90 10.31 0.23
CA PRO A 93 6.31 9.25 1.03
C PRO A 93 5.14 8.60 0.26
N GLN A 94 5.23 7.29 0.06
CA GLN A 94 4.22 6.49 -0.61
C GLN A 94 3.41 5.71 0.42
N VAL A 95 2.09 5.93 0.42
CA VAL A 95 1.15 5.25 1.30
C VAL A 95 0.55 4.05 0.58
N THR A 96 0.58 2.89 1.22
CA THR A 96 -0.05 1.65 0.74
C THR A 96 -1.05 1.17 1.78
N PHE A 97 -2.23 0.73 1.33
CA PHE A 97 -3.25 0.15 2.19
C PHE A 97 -3.33 -1.37 2.02
N PHE A 98 -3.63 -2.07 3.10
CA PHE A 98 -3.73 -3.53 3.18
C PHE A 98 -5.08 -3.89 3.79
N TYR A 99 -5.95 -4.47 2.97
CA TYR A 99 -7.29 -4.88 3.38
C TYR A 99 -7.35 -6.40 3.55
N PRO A 100 -7.62 -6.91 4.76
CA PRO A 100 -8.06 -8.29 4.92
C PRO A 100 -9.41 -8.45 4.23
N ILE A 101 -9.49 -9.33 3.25
CA ILE A 101 -10.67 -9.52 2.42
C ILE A 101 -10.98 -10.99 2.17
N LEU A 102 -12.24 -11.25 1.84
CA LEU A 102 -12.64 -12.44 1.08
C LEU A 102 -12.65 -12.06 -0.40
N ASN A 103 -11.80 -12.69 -1.22
CA ASN A 103 -11.90 -12.61 -2.67
C ASN A 103 -13.07 -13.46 -3.15
N LEU A 104 -14.05 -12.83 -3.80
CA LEU A 104 -15.28 -13.47 -4.24
C LEU A 104 -15.13 -14.25 -5.55
N ALA A 105 -14.00 -14.12 -6.25
CA ALA A 105 -13.76 -14.84 -7.49
C ALA A 105 -13.39 -16.32 -7.24
N ASP A 106 -12.68 -16.59 -6.15
CA ASP A 106 -12.08 -17.89 -5.82
C ASP A 106 -12.29 -18.30 -4.35
N ASN A 107 -13.17 -17.58 -3.63
CA ASN A 107 -13.46 -17.78 -2.21
C ASN A 107 -12.23 -17.75 -1.30
N SER A 108 -11.15 -17.06 -1.71
CA SER A 108 -9.90 -17.05 -0.97
C SER A 108 -9.81 -15.92 0.08
N PRO A 109 -9.39 -16.24 1.33
CA PRO A 109 -9.03 -15.23 2.31
C PRO A 109 -7.63 -14.66 1.99
N VAL A 110 -7.56 -13.38 1.66
CA VAL A 110 -6.33 -12.74 1.18
C VAL A 110 -6.19 -11.31 1.72
N ILE A 111 -5.01 -10.71 1.53
CA ILE A 111 -4.76 -9.31 1.83
C ILE A 111 -4.69 -8.54 0.52
N PHE A 112 -5.66 -7.67 0.28
CA PHE A 112 -5.65 -6.77 -0.87
C PHE A 112 -4.77 -5.55 -0.60
N GLN A 113 -3.65 -5.47 -1.30
CA GLN A 113 -2.75 -4.32 -1.30
C GLN A 113 -3.23 -3.30 -2.35
N THR A 114 -3.51 -2.08 -1.90
CA THR A 114 -4.13 -1.04 -2.74
C THR A 114 -3.65 0.38 -2.44
N ALA A 115 -4.00 1.31 -3.31
CA ALA A 115 -3.60 2.71 -3.26
C ALA A 115 -4.54 3.56 -2.38
N PRO A 116 -4.10 4.77 -1.97
CA PRO A 116 -4.92 5.68 -1.16
C PRO A 116 -6.25 6.08 -1.80
N SER A 117 -6.32 6.20 -3.13
CA SER A 117 -7.57 6.56 -3.82
C SER A 117 -8.69 5.54 -3.58
N VAL A 118 -8.36 4.24 -3.56
CA VAL A 118 -9.32 3.17 -3.24
C VAL A 118 -9.76 3.28 -1.79
N HIS A 119 -8.82 3.50 -0.86
CA HIS A 119 -9.13 3.64 0.56
C HIS A 119 -10.08 4.81 0.83
N TRP A 120 -9.73 6.01 0.35
CA TRP A 120 -10.52 7.21 0.59
C TRP A 120 -11.89 7.15 -0.08
N THR A 121 -12.03 6.45 -1.20
CA THR A 121 -13.35 6.21 -1.81
C THR A 121 -14.23 5.35 -0.89
N ILE A 122 -13.70 4.26 -0.34
CA ILE A 122 -14.43 3.39 0.60
C ILE A 122 -14.78 4.16 1.89
N VAL A 123 -13.86 4.98 2.41
CA VAL A 123 -14.11 5.83 3.57
C VAL A 123 -15.23 6.83 3.30
N GLY A 124 -15.26 7.47 2.12
CA GLY A 124 -16.36 8.38 1.75
C GLY A 124 -17.73 7.71 1.83
N TYR A 125 -17.86 6.47 1.34
CA TYR A 125 -19.11 5.71 1.49
C TYR A 125 -19.47 5.44 2.96
N LYS A 126 -18.47 5.15 3.81
CA LYS A 126 -18.70 4.99 5.25
C LYS A 126 -19.25 6.28 5.88
N GLU A 127 -18.68 7.42 5.50
CA GLU A 127 -19.12 8.75 5.94
C GLU A 127 -20.56 9.05 5.47
N ASP A 128 -20.94 8.55 4.29
CA ASP A 128 -22.32 8.58 3.77
C ASP A 128 -23.27 7.57 4.45
N GLY A 129 -22.83 6.89 5.51
CA GLY A 129 -23.65 5.97 6.30
C GLY A 129 -23.75 4.54 5.75
N VAL A 130 -22.91 4.17 4.79
CA VAL A 130 -22.86 2.80 4.25
C VAL A 130 -22.07 1.89 5.18
N ASP A 131 -22.63 0.72 5.48
CA ASP A 131 -21.85 -0.35 6.13
C ASP A 131 -20.90 -1.00 5.11
N VAL A 132 -19.66 -0.51 5.11
CA VAL A 132 -18.61 -0.95 4.18
C VAL A 132 -18.18 -2.42 4.37
N PHE A 133 -18.51 -3.04 5.52
CA PHE A 133 -18.22 -4.45 5.80
C PHE A 133 -19.35 -5.38 5.32
N ALA A 134 -20.58 -4.87 5.21
CA ALA A 134 -21.73 -5.64 4.74
C ALA A 134 -21.89 -5.64 3.20
N CYS A 135 -21.28 -4.68 2.51
CA CYS A 135 -21.34 -4.58 1.05
C CYS A 135 -20.13 -5.21 0.36
N ALA A 136 -20.35 -5.78 -0.82
CA ALA A 136 -19.26 -6.19 -1.70
C ALA A 136 -18.70 -5.00 -2.48
N TRP A 137 -17.45 -5.14 -2.90
CA TRP A 137 -16.71 -4.11 -3.62
C TRP A 137 -16.14 -4.67 -4.91
N SER A 138 -16.09 -3.86 -5.95
CA SER A 138 -15.38 -4.13 -7.19
C SER A 138 -14.35 -3.04 -7.40
N VAL A 139 -13.08 -3.42 -7.52
CA VAL A 139 -12.00 -2.49 -7.88
C VAL A 139 -11.38 -2.97 -9.18
N GLU A 140 -11.21 -2.06 -10.13
CA GLU A 140 -10.60 -2.30 -11.43
C GLU A 140 -9.48 -1.29 -11.66
N ARG A 141 -8.33 -1.77 -12.14
CA ARG A 141 -7.19 -0.91 -12.49
C ARG A 141 -7.33 -0.44 -13.93
N THR A 142 -7.40 0.86 -14.16
CA THR A 142 -7.64 1.45 -15.49
C THR A 142 -6.38 2.04 -16.13
N GLU A 143 -5.38 2.39 -15.31
CA GLU A 143 -4.15 3.10 -15.70
C GLU A 143 -4.37 4.45 -16.38
N ASP A 144 -5.55 5.04 -16.20
CA ASP A 144 -5.84 6.38 -16.67
C ASP A 144 -5.19 7.43 -15.74
N PRO A 145 -4.43 8.41 -16.28
CA PRO A 145 -3.78 9.42 -15.46
C PRO A 145 -4.77 10.14 -14.53
N GLY A 146 -4.48 10.12 -13.23
CA GLY A 146 -5.34 10.72 -12.19
C GLY A 146 -6.51 9.85 -11.73
N ASN A 147 -6.90 8.83 -12.50
CA ASN A 147 -7.99 7.89 -12.18
C ASN A 147 -7.52 6.44 -12.36
N TYR A 148 -6.45 6.05 -11.65
CA TYR A 148 -5.83 4.72 -11.80
C TYR A 148 -6.72 3.54 -11.40
N TYR A 149 -7.79 3.81 -10.66
CA TYR A 149 -8.72 2.79 -10.17
C TYR A 149 -10.17 3.25 -10.35
N VAL A 150 -11.02 2.33 -10.76
CA VAL A 150 -12.48 2.45 -10.71
C VAL A 150 -12.99 1.59 -9.57
N ILE A 151 -13.65 2.23 -8.60
CA ILE A 151 -14.20 1.58 -7.42
C ILE A 151 -15.73 1.61 -7.51
N ARG A 152 -16.36 0.45 -7.35
CA ARG A 152 -17.81 0.31 -7.33
C ARG A 152 -18.24 -0.43 -6.07
N ARG A 153 -19.18 0.17 -5.33
CA ARG A 153 -19.95 -0.56 -4.32
C ARG A 153 -20.91 -1.50 -5.05
N LEU A 154 -21.01 -2.73 -4.57
CA LEU A 154 -21.96 -3.72 -4.99
C LEU A 154 -22.95 -3.99 -3.85
N ASP A 155 -24.09 -4.58 -4.18
CA ASP A 155 -25.08 -4.96 -3.18
C ASP A 155 -24.53 -6.03 -2.23
N ALA A 156 -25.22 -6.21 -1.10
CA ALA A 156 -24.90 -7.27 -0.15
C ALA A 156 -24.96 -8.63 -0.84
N VAL A 157 -23.91 -9.43 -0.65
CA VAL A 157 -23.82 -10.77 -1.22
C VAL A 157 -24.26 -11.77 -0.15
N LYS A 158 -25.23 -12.64 -0.50
CA LYS A 158 -25.56 -13.77 0.35
C LYS A 158 -24.44 -14.81 0.23
N LEU A 159 -23.74 -15.06 1.32
CA LEU A 159 -22.65 -16.02 1.36
C LEU A 159 -23.18 -17.45 1.52
N ASP A 160 -22.50 -18.41 0.91
CA ASP A 160 -22.64 -19.83 1.24
C ASP A 160 -21.74 -20.21 2.43
N GLU A 161 -21.86 -21.44 2.93
CA GLU A 161 -21.11 -21.92 4.08
C GLU A 161 -19.58 -21.86 3.87
N GLU A 162 -19.12 -22.10 2.63
CA GLU A 162 -17.70 -22.06 2.30
C GLU A 162 -17.16 -20.62 2.35
N GLN A 163 -17.93 -19.68 1.79
CA GLN A 163 -17.63 -18.25 1.80
C GLN A 163 -17.70 -17.66 3.21
N GLU A 164 -18.66 -18.09 4.03
CA GLU A 164 -18.71 -17.70 5.44
C GLU A 164 -17.47 -18.16 6.19
N ALA A 165 -17.07 -19.43 6.01
CA ALA A 165 -15.85 -19.95 6.61
C ALA A 165 -14.59 -19.22 6.13
N ALA A 166 -14.51 -18.90 4.84
CA ALA A 166 -13.41 -18.12 4.27
C ALA A 166 -13.40 -16.67 4.79
N LEU A 167 -14.56 -16.05 4.96
CA LEU A 167 -14.67 -14.71 5.55
C LEU A 167 -14.20 -14.70 7.01
N GLN A 168 -14.49 -15.75 7.79
CA GLN A 168 -13.97 -15.88 9.16
C GLN A 168 -12.45 -16.02 9.17
N LYS A 169 -11.88 -16.83 8.27
CA LYS A 169 -10.41 -16.91 8.10
C LYS A 169 -9.82 -15.54 7.73
N ALA A 170 -10.47 -14.80 6.85
CA ALA A 170 -10.04 -13.46 6.46
C ALA A 170 -10.08 -12.45 7.63
N LYS A 171 -11.06 -12.57 8.54
CA LYS A 171 -11.14 -11.78 9.78
C LYS A 171 -9.97 -12.02 10.72
N GLU A 172 -9.51 -13.27 10.77
CA GLU A 172 -8.41 -13.72 11.61
C GLU A 172 -7.03 -13.43 11.04
N ILE A 173 -6.93 -12.96 9.79
CA ILE A 173 -5.66 -12.56 9.18
C ILE A 173 -5.06 -11.44 10.04
N LYS A 174 -4.02 -11.80 10.79
CA LYS A 174 -3.18 -10.85 11.51
C LYS A 174 -2.10 -10.37 10.57
N LEU A 175 -2.07 -9.07 10.32
CA LEU A 175 -0.88 -8.44 9.77
C LEU A 175 0.21 -8.46 10.86
N SER A 176 1.44 -8.81 10.50
CA SER A 176 2.58 -8.90 11.44
C SER A 176 3.44 -7.62 11.43
N LYS A 177 4.09 -7.27 12.55
CA LYS A 177 4.99 -6.10 12.62
C LYS A 177 6.16 -6.26 11.65
N GLY A 178 6.37 -5.27 10.79
CA GLY A 178 7.60 -5.19 10.02
C GLY A 178 8.79 -4.85 10.89
N LYS A 179 9.98 -5.31 10.48
CA LYS A 179 11.23 -4.74 10.98
C LYS A 179 11.53 -3.49 10.15
N LEU A 180 12.02 -2.42 10.79
CA LEU A 180 12.86 -1.44 10.11
C LEU A 180 14.02 -2.23 9.49
N SER A 181 14.07 -2.35 8.16
CA SER A 181 15.21 -3.01 7.53
C SER A 181 16.45 -2.17 7.79
N GLN A 182 17.38 -2.74 8.59
CA GLN A 182 18.79 -2.47 8.37
C GLN A 182 19.12 -2.92 6.95
N THR A 183 19.85 -2.06 6.25
CA THR A 183 20.41 -2.20 4.91
C THR A 183 20.75 -3.66 4.61
N VAL A 184 20.06 -4.27 3.64
CA VAL A 184 20.60 -5.46 2.98
C VAL A 184 21.47 -4.90 1.88
N VAL A 185 22.74 -4.68 2.22
CA VAL A 185 23.78 -4.52 1.22
C VAL A 185 23.94 -5.91 0.62
N ASP A 186 23.29 -6.16 -0.51
CA ASP A 186 23.81 -7.19 -1.42
C ASP A 186 25.13 -6.61 -1.91
N GLU A 187 26.25 -7.11 -1.36
CA GLU A 187 27.58 -6.79 -1.87
C GLU A 187 27.58 -7.09 -3.37
N ASP A 188 27.79 -6.06 -4.19
CA ASP A 188 28.04 -6.23 -5.62
C ASP A 188 29.17 -7.27 -5.79
N PRO A 189 29.02 -8.25 -6.70
CA PRO A 189 30.10 -9.18 -6.98
C PRO A 189 31.33 -8.40 -7.46
N PRO A 190 32.55 -8.81 -7.07
CA PRO A 190 33.76 -8.08 -7.41
C PRO A 190 33.88 -7.93 -8.92
N VAL A 191 34.01 -6.66 -9.36
CA VAL A 191 34.37 -6.31 -10.73
C VAL A 191 35.72 -6.97 -11.02
N PRO A 192 35.86 -7.77 -12.09
CA PRO A 192 37.17 -8.28 -12.48
C PRO A 192 38.07 -7.09 -12.86
N GLU A 193 39.25 -7.02 -12.26
CA GLU A 193 40.30 -6.08 -12.65
C GLU A 193 40.69 -6.39 -14.10
N ASP A 194 40.42 -5.44 -15.00
CA ASP A 194 41.01 -5.43 -16.33
C ASP A 194 42.51 -5.14 -16.15
N ASP A 195 43.35 -6.15 -16.40
CA ASP A 195 44.79 -5.98 -16.58
C ASP A 195 45.05 -5.12 -17.83
N GLU A 196 45.15 -3.80 -17.62
CA GLU A 196 45.90 -2.92 -18.52
C GLU A 196 47.39 -3.20 -18.35
N GLU A 197 47.96 -4.10 -19.15
CA GLU A 197 49.36 -3.96 -19.56
C GLU A 197 49.42 -3.33 -20.96
N GLN A 198 49.70 -2.03 -20.95
CA GLN A 198 50.19 -1.28 -22.09
C GLN A 198 51.66 -1.63 -22.37
N VAL A 199 51.99 -1.58 -23.66
CA VAL A 199 53.31 -1.44 -24.33
C VAL A 199 53.89 -2.72 -24.96
#